data_AF-A0A519JVI8-F1
#
_entry.id   AF-A0A519JVI8-F1
#
_cell.length_a   1.000
_cell.length_b   1.000
_cell.length_c   1.000
_cell.angle_alpha   90.00
_cell.angle_beta   90.00
_cell.angle_gamma   90.00
#
_symmetry.space_group_name_H-M   'P 1'
#
loop_
_entity.id
_entity.type
_entity.pdbx_description
1 polymer ?
#
loop_
_entity_poly.entity_id
_entity_poly.type
_entity_poly.pdbx_seq_one_letter_code
_entity_poly.pdbx_strand_id
1 'polypeptide(L)'
;WLFRTPPGWAMRASGSPNRFKHGLAPLEGLVETDWLPYPFTMNWVFTAPGKVRFEKDEPFCFIQPVQHHKVEAFEPVGAPLSADGDLARQYALWKEVRGDFNARLADGDPAAMKQAWQRYYFRGEFPDGAGVRPEGHVNKRRLSVLPDAPPGD
;
A
#
# COMPACT_ATOMS: atom_id res chain seq x y z
N TRP A 1 22.44 10.64 -0.78
CA TRP A 1 22.28 9.21 -1.08
C TRP A 1 22.15 9.03 -2.58
N LEU A 2 22.94 8.14 -3.17
CA LEU A 2 22.72 7.66 -4.53
C LEU A 2 22.06 6.29 -4.41
N PHE A 3 20.90 6.11 -5.03
CA PHE A 3 20.21 4.84 -5.04
C PHE A 3 20.44 4.13 -6.37
N ARG A 4 20.72 2.84 -6.31
CA ARG A 4 20.88 1.96 -7.46
C ARG A 4 20.01 0.73 -7.28
N THR A 5 19.40 0.29 -8.37
CA THR A 5 18.60 -0.93 -8.45
C THR A 5 19.23 -1.91 -9.45
N PRO A 6 18.93 -3.22 -9.36
CA PRO A 6 19.31 -4.17 -10.41
C PRO A 6 18.69 -3.78 -11.77
N PRO A 7 19.27 -4.23 -12.90
CA PRO A 7 18.70 -3.98 -14.23
C PRO A 7 17.21 -4.32 -14.33
N GLY A 8 16.42 -3.46 -14.97
CA GLY A 8 14.98 -3.65 -15.16
C GLY A 8 14.12 -3.25 -13.96
N TRP A 9 14.68 -2.49 -13.01
CA TRP A 9 13.98 -1.97 -11.85
C TRP A 9 14.18 -0.46 -11.72
N ALA A 10 13.08 0.23 -11.44
CA ALA A 10 13.05 1.63 -11.07
C ALA A 10 12.78 1.77 -9.57
N MET A 11 12.92 2.99 -9.08
CA MET A 11 12.53 3.40 -7.75
C MET A 11 11.44 4.45 -7.84
N ARG A 12 10.28 4.15 -7.26
CA ARG A 12 9.27 5.17 -6.97
C ARG A 12 9.71 5.92 -5.72
N ALA A 13 9.77 7.24 -5.80
CA ALA A 13 9.96 8.13 -4.67
C ALA A 13 8.69 8.96 -4.47
N SER A 14 8.13 8.92 -3.26
CA SER A 14 6.90 9.62 -2.90
C SER A 14 6.91 10.07 -1.44
N GLY A 15 5.85 10.74 -0.99
CA GLY A 15 5.67 11.04 0.43
C GLY A 15 5.31 9.80 1.24
N SER A 16 5.55 9.84 2.55
CA SER A 16 5.22 8.72 3.43
C SER A 16 3.72 8.39 3.38
N PRO A 17 3.32 7.15 3.02
CA PRO A 17 1.93 6.74 3.05
C PRO A 17 1.32 6.91 4.43
N ASN A 18 0.06 7.34 4.48
CA ASN A 18 -0.71 7.56 5.71
C ASN A 18 -0.05 8.54 6.71
N ARG A 19 0.84 9.43 6.23
CA ARG A 19 1.42 10.52 7.02
C ARG A 19 1.15 11.86 6.36
N PHE A 20 0.08 12.50 6.80
CA PHE A 20 -0.35 13.78 6.26
C PHE A 20 0.43 14.94 6.89
N LYS A 21 0.84 15.89 6.05
CA LYS A 21 1.51 17.13 6.48
C LYS A 21 0.62 18.30 6.06
N HIS A 22 0.17 19.12 7.01
CA HIS A 22 -0.69 20.25 6.68
C HIS A 22 0.05 21.26 5.78
N GLY A 23 -0.62 21.76 4.74
CA GLY A 23 -0.09 22.77 3.83
C GLY A 23 0.98 22.28 2.85
N LEU A 24 1.27 20.98 2.82
CA LEU A 24 2.30 20.40 1.96
C LEU A 24 1.83 19.06 1.38
N ALA A 25 1.88 18.93 0.05
CA ALA A 25 1.59 17.68 -0.63
C ALA A 25 2.88 17.10 -1.24
N PRO A 26 3.14 15.79 -1.09
CA PRO A 26 4.27 15.16 -1.74
C PRO A 26 3.98 14.98 -3.24
N LEU A 27 4.98 15.20 -4.07
CA LEU A 27 4.96 14.77 -5.46
C LEU A 27 5.58 13.38 -5.56
N GLU A 28 5.12 12.60 -6.54
CA GLU A 28 5.64 11.26 -6.81
C GLU A 28 6.42 11.26 -8.12
N GLY A 29 7.53 10.53 -8.15
CA GLY A 29 8.28 10.23 -9.36
C GLY A 29 8.69 8.76 -9.42
N LEU A 30 8.64 8.18 -10.61
CA LEU A 30 9.24 6.89 -10.92
C LEU A 30 10.57 7.15 -11.63
N VAL A 31 11.66 6.68 -11.02
CA VAL A 31 13.03 7.02 -11.43
C VAL A 31 13.77 5.74 -11.81
N GLU A 32 14.34 5.70 -13.01
CA GLU A 32 15.09 4.55 -13.56
C GLU A 32 16.49 4.43 -12.92
N THR A 33 16.52 4.04 -11.65
CA THR A 33 17.74 3.95 -10.82
C THR A 33 18.66 2.78 -11.21
N ASP A 34 18.32 1.99 -12.22
CA ASP A 34 19.16 0.92 -12.73
C ASP A 34 20.30 1.45 -13.61
N TRP A 35 20.08 2.55 -14.34
CA TRP A 35 21.10 3.23 -15.12
C TRP A 35 21.52 4.61 -14.55
N LEU A 36 20.63 5.29 -13.81
CA LEU A 36 20.87 6.68 -13.38
C LEU A 36 22.18 6.84 -12.58
N PRO A 37 23.13 7.69 -13.04
CA PRO A 37 24.42 7.85 -12.37
C PRO A 37 24.43 8.99 -11.34
N TYR A 38 23.30 9.65 -11.10
CA TYR A 38 23.17 10.80 -10.19
C TYR A 38 21.91 10.69 -9.31
N PRO A 39 21.85 11.41 -8.18
CA PRO A 39 20.69 11.36 -7.28
C PRO A 39 19.44 11.98 -7.92
N PHE A 40 18.28 11.62 -7.38
CA PHE A 40 17.00 12.28 -7.66
C PHE A 40 16.53 13.09 -6.45
N THR A 41 15.58 14.01 -6.66
CA THR A 41 14.97 14.79 -5.59
C THR A 41 13.63 14.20 -5.15
N MET A 42 13.33 14.30 -3.85
CA MET A 42 11.96 14.17 -3.36
C MET A 42 11.35 15.57 -3.31
N ASN A 43 10.32 15.81 -4.12
CA ASN A 43 9.71 17.13 -4.28
C ASN A 43 8.39 17.23 -3.51
N TRP A 44 8.17 18.39 -2.92
CA TRP A 44 6.95 18.71 -2.19
C TRP A 44 6.40 20.05 -2.70
N VAL A 45 5.08 20.12 -2.85
CA VAL A 45 4.38 21.35 -3.24
C VAL A 45 3.64 21.93 -2.04
N PHE A 46 3.78 23.24 -1.81
CA PHE A 46 2.96 23.94 -0.84
C PHE A 46 1.53 24.03 -1.35
N THR A 47 0.58 23.51 -0.58
CA THR A 47 -0.85 23.58 -0.89
C THR A 47 -1.57 24.70 -0.13
N ALA A 48 -0.86 25.35 0.80
CA ALA A 48 -1.30 26.55 1.49
C ALA A 48 -0.09 27.44 1.85
N PRO A 49 -0.25 28.77 1.97
CA PRO A 49 0.80 29.64 2.50
C PRO A 49 1.17 29.24 3.93
N GLY A 50 2.45 29.32 4.27
CA GLY A 50 2.90 29.07 5.63
C GLY A 50 4.34 28.56 5.72
N LYS A 51 4.66 27.99 6.88
CA LYS A 51 5.94 27.33 7.14
C LYS A 51 5.66 25.88 7.51
N VAL A 52 6.45 24.97 6.99
CA VAL A 52 6.37 23.54 7.28
C VAL A 52 7.72 23.09 7.84
N ARG A 53 7.69 22.31 8.92
CA ARG A 53 8.87 21.74 9.57
C ARG A 53 8.77 20.22 9.57
N PHE A 54 9.84 19.55 9.17
CA PHE A 54 10.01 18.12 9.42
C PHE A 54 10.81 17.93 10.71
N GLU A 55 10.31 17.09 11.60
CA GLU A 55 11.01 16.75 12.84
C GLU A 55 12.19 15.81 12.58
N LYS A 56 13.12 15.75 13.52
CA LYS A 56 14.17 14.72 13.50
C LYS A 56 13.49 13.35 13.46
N ASP A 57 14.02 12.45 12.62
CA ASP A 57 13.54 11.09 12.41
C ASP A 57 12.12 11.00 11.80
N GLU A 58 11.54 12.14 11.38
CA GLU A 58 10.30 12.14 10.61
C GLU A 58 10.56 11.63 9.17
N PRO A 59 9.78 10.66 8.67
CA PRO A 59 9.92 10.20 7.29
C PRO A 59 9.68 11.34 6.29
N PHE A 60 10.71 11.68 5.52
CA PHE A 60 10.65 12.72 4.48
C PHE A 60 10.31 12.16 3.09
N CYS A 61 10.73 10.93 2.80
CA CYS A 61 10.56 10.26 1.52
C CYS A 61 10.26 8.79 1.77
N PHE A 62 9.38 8.24 0.95
CA PHE A 62 9.08 6.82 0.90
C PHE A 62 9.50 6.29 -0.46
N ILE A 63 10.37 5.29 -0.44
CA ILE A 63 10.93 4.68 -1.64
C ILE A 63 10.42 3.27 -1.81
N GLN A 64 10.07 2.90 -3.04
CA GLN A 64 9.60 1.58 -3.40
C GLN A 64 10.25 1.11 -4.70
N PRO A 65 10.90 -0.06 -4.74
CA PRO A 65 11.32 -0.68 -5.98
C PRO A 65 10.09 -1.06 -6.84
N VAL A 66 10.15 -0.75 -8.13
CA VAL A 66 9.11 -1.04 -9.11
C VAL A 66 9.75 -1.68 -10.34
N GLN A 67 9.24 -2.81 -10.81
CA GLN A 67 9.74 -3.43 -12.03
C GLN A 67 9.37 -2.60 -13.26
N HIS A 68 10.32 -2.43 -14.18
CA HIS A 68 10.05 -1.83 -15.47
C HIS A 68 9.05 -2.68 -16.26
N HIS A 69 8.26 -2.01 -17.08
CA HIS A 69 7.43 -2.65 -18.09
C HIS A 69 6.30 -3.57 -17.62
N LYS A 70 6.07 -3.68 -16.31
CA LYS A 70 5.02 -4.54 -15.77
C LYS A 70 3.65 -3.90 -15.79
N VAL A 71 3.55 -2.57 -15.63
CA VAL A 71 2.25 -1.88 -15.55
C VAL A 71 1.62 -1.77 -16.94
N GLU A 72 2.39 -1.35 -17.93
CA GLU A 72 1.93 -1.24 -19.32
C GLU A 72 1.65 -2.59 -20.01
N ALA A 73 2.08 -3.71 -19.40
CA ALA A 73 1.75 -5.04 -19.87
C ALA A 73 0.33 -5.49 -19.47
N PHE A 74 -0.36 -4.77 -18.57
CA PHE A 74 -1.75 -5.08 -18.24
C PHE A 74 -2.71 -4.54 -19.29
N GLU A 75 -3.67 -5.37 -19.68
CA GLU A 75 -4.82 -4.99 -20.50
C GLU A 75 -6.08 -4.96 -19.62
N PRO A 76 -6.60 -3.77 -19.24
CA PRO A 76 -7.78 -3.69 -18.38
C PRO A 76 -9.02 -4.23 -19.10
N VAL A 77 -9.76 -5.13 -18.44
CA VAL A 77 -11.04 -5.65 -18.91
C VAL A 77 -12.16 -5.25 -17.95
N GLY A 78 -13.27 -4.76 -18.50
CA GLY A 78 -14.50 -4.52 -17.75
C GLY A 78 -15.48 -5.68 -17.91
N ALA A 79 -16.02 -6.20 -16.81
CA ALA A 79 -17.05 -7.24 -16.81
C ALA A 79 -18.04 -7.00 -15.66
N PRO A 80 -19.34 -7.34 -15.82
CA PRO A 80 -20.27 -7.34 -14.71
C PRO A 80 -19.89 -8.44 -13.72
N LEU A 81 -20.15 -8.21 -12.43
CA LEU A 81 -19.91 -9.21 -11.38
C LEU A 81 -20.65 -10.53 -11.67
N SER A 82 -21.81 -10.46 -12.31
CA SER A 82 -22.63 -11.63 -12.69
C SER A 82 -21.98 -12.53 -13.75
N ALA A 83 -20.89 -12.11 -14.40
CA ALA A 83 -20.13 -12.96 -15.32
C ALA A 83 -19.39 -14.09 -14.58
N ASP A 84 -19.15 -13.93 -13.28
CA ASP A 84 -18.57 -14.95 -12.40
C ASP A 84 -19.54 -15.22 -11.24
N GLY A 85 -20.26 -16.35 -11.34
CA GLY A 85 -21.30 -16.72 -10.37
C GLY A 85 -20.76 -16.97 -8.97
N ASP A 86 -19.55 -17.51 -8.85
CA ASP A 86 -18.93 -17.78 -7.56
C ASP A 86 -18.45 -16.49 -6.90
N LEU A 87 -17.81 -15.60 -7.66
CA LEU A 87 -17.41 -14.29 -7.17
C LEU A 87 -18.65 -13.45 -6.77
N ALA A 88 -19.73 -13.51 -7.55
CA ALA A 88 -20.98 -12.84 -7.22
C ALA A 88 -21.59 -13.36 -5.89
N ARG A 89 -21.60 -14.68 -5.70
CA ARG A 89 -22.07 -15.32 -4.47
C ARG A 89 -21.19 -14.95 -3.27
N GLN A 90 -19.87 -15.01 -3.42
CA GLN A 90 -18.91 -14.60 -2.38
C GLN A 90 -19.10 -13.14 -1.97
N TYR A 91 -19.31 -12.25 -2.95
CA TYR A 91 -19.58 -10.84 -2.70
C TYR A 91 -20.91 -10.61 -1.99
N ALA A 92 -21.98 -11.32 -2.39
CA ALA A 92 -23.29 -11.22 -1.76
C ALA A 92 -23.22 -11.63 -0.28
N LEU A 93 -22.58 -12.76 0.02
CA LEU A 93 -22.39 -13.20 1.40
C LEU A 93 -21.52 -12.22 2.20
N TRP A 94 -20.43 -11.73 1.62
CA TRP A 94 -19.61 -10.70 2.26
C TRP A 94 -20.44 -9.47 2.64
N LYS A 95 -21.32 -9.02 1.74
CA LYS A 95 -22.19 -7.87 1.96
C LYS A 95 -23.16 -8.11 3.12
N GLU A 96 -23.80 -9.28 3.19
CA GLU A 96 -24.70 -9.67 4.29
C GLU A 96 -23.94 -9.69 5.63
N VAL A 97 -22.85 -10.45 5.68
CA VAL A 97 -22.02 -10.60 6.88
C VAL A 97 -21.45 -9.26 7.35
N ARG A 98 -21.06 -8.38 6.42
CA ARG A 98 -20.59 -7.02 6.74
C ARG A 98 -21.71 -6.13 7.26
N GLY A 99 -22.90 -6.23 6.68
CA GLY A 99 -24.10 -5.51 7.14
C GLY A 99 -24.46 -5.86 8.57
N ASP A 100 -24.60 -7.15 8.87
CA ASP A 100 -24.92 -7.66 10.21
C ASP A 100 -23.88 -7.26 11.25
N PHE A 101 -22.60 -7.28 10.88
CA PHE A 101 -21.53 -6.82 11.77
C PHE A 101 -21.62 -5.33 12.06
N ASN A 102 -21.88 -4.49 11.06
CA ASN A 102 -22.00 -3.05 11.26
C ASN A 102 -23.22 -2.71 12.12
N ALA A 103 -24.34 -3.40 11.94
CA ALA A 103 -25.53 -3.24 12.79
C ALA A 103 -25.22 -3.58 14.26
N ARG A 104 -24.66 -4.77 14.51
CA ARG A 104 -24.25 -5.18 15.87
C ARG A 104 -23.22 -4.24 16.50
N LEU A 105 -22.30 -3.70 15.70
CA LEU A 105 -21.32 -2.72 16.18
C LEU A 105 -22.00 -1.40 16.59
N ALA A 106 -22.98 -0.92 15.82
CA ALA A 106 -23.78 0.26 16.17
C ALA A 106 -24.63 0.04 17.43
N ASP A 107 -25.14 -1.18 17.62
CA ASP A 107 -25.91 -1.59 18.80
C ASP A 107 -25.03 -1.87 20.04
N GLY A 108 -23.71 -1.74 19.91
CA GLY A 108 -22.78 -1.92 21.02
C GLY A 108 -22.57 -3.37 21.46
N ASP A 109 -22.82 -4.35 20.58
CA ASP A 109 -22.59 -5.77 20.86
C ASP A 109 -21.13 -5.99 21.32
N PRO A 110 -20.89 -6.50 22.55
CA PRO A 110 -19.55 -6.69 23.10
C PRO A 110 -18.65 -7.60 22.24
N ALA A 111 -19.22 -8.60 21.56
CA ALA A 111 -18.47 -9.49 20.69
C ALA A 111 -18.04 -8.78 19.40
N ALA A 112 -18.92 -7.96 18.80
CA ALA A 112 -18.60 -7.15 17.62
C ALA A 112 -17.56 -6.06 17.96
N MET A 113 -17.73 -5.38 19.09
CA MET A 113 -16.79 -4.37 19.60
C MET A 113 -15.41 -4.96 19.88
N LYS A 114 -15.33 -6.16 20.49
CA LYS A 114 -14.05 -6.86 20.73
C LYS A 114 -13.35 -7.25 19.43
N GLN A 115 -14.13 -7.58 18.39
CA GLN A 115 -13.59 -7.90 17.07
C GLN A 115 -13.10 -6.65 16.33
N ALA A 116 -13.69 -5.47 16.63
CA ALA A 116 -13.44 -4.13 16.10
C ALA A 116 -13.67 -3.97 14.58
N TRP A 117 -13.22 -4.92 13.77
CA TRP A 117 -13.44 -5.01 12.33
C TRP A 117 -13.33 -6.45 11.84
N GLN A 118 -13.91 -6.75 10.68
CA GLN A 118 -13.83 -8.09 10.08
C GLN A 118 -12.46 -8.31 9.42
N ARG A 119 -11.71 -9.29 9.91
CA ARG A 119 -10.28 -9.52 9.60
C ARG A 119 -10.03 -10.57 8.50
N TYR A 120 -11.00 -10.85 7.64
CA TYR A 120 -10.89 -11.87 6.58
C TYR A 120 -9.64 -11.71 5.73
N TYR A 121 -9.40 -10.51 5.17
CA TYR A 121 -8.17 -10.21 4.43
C TYR A 121 -6.92 -10.39 5.31
N PHE A 122 -6.92 -9.93 6.56
CA PHE A 122 -5.74 -10.07 7.41
C PHE A 122 -5.38 -11.55 7.64
N ARG A 123 -6.37 -12.43 7.74
CA ARG A 123 -6.18 -13.88 7.92
C ARG A 123 -5.97 -14.63 6.58
N GLY A 124 -6.36 -14.03 5.46
CA GLY A 124 -6.33 -14.69 4.15
C GLY A 124 -7.49 -15.68 3.99
N GLU A 125 -8.66 -15.32 4.52
CA GLU A 125 -9.87 -16.14 4.51
C GLU A 125 -10.92 -15.54 3.57
N PHE A 126 -11.73 -16.40 2.98
CA PHE A 126 -12.92 -15.98 2.25
C PHE A 126 -14.12 -15.83 3.20
N PRO A 127 -15.04 -14.88 2.97
CA PRO A 127 -16.23 -14.69 3.79
C PRO A 127 -17.17 -15.90 3.82
N ASP A 128 -17.16 -16.72 2.77
CA ASP A 128 -17.96 -17.94 2.64
C ASP A 128 -17.27 -19.21 3.15
N GLY A 129 -16.02 -19.10 3.59
CA GLY A 129 -15.21 -20.25 4.02
C GLY A 129 -14.95 -21.29 2.94
N ALA A 130 -15.33 -21.03 1.68
CA ALA A 130 -15.26 -22.02 0.60
C ALA A 130 -13.89 -22.09 -0.07
N GLY A 131 -13.04 -21.08 0.14
CA GLY A 131 -11.72 -20.99 -0.48
C GLY A 131 -10.60 -21.44 0.43
N VAL A 132 -9.60 -22.11 -0.16
CA VAL A 132 -8.30 -22.32 0.48
C VAL A 132 -7.62 -20.96 0.66
N ARG A 133 -6.92 -20.77 1.78
CA ARG A 133 -6.11 -19.57 2.00
C ARG A 133 -5.20 -19.33 0.79
N PRO A 134 -5.19 -18.13 0.18
CA PRO A 134 -4.39 -17.87 -1.01
C PRO A 134 -2.90 -18.16 -0.76
N GLU A 135 -2.30 -18.91 -1.69
CA GLU A 135 -0.88 -19.19 -1.66
C GLU A 135 -0.09 -17.87 -1.72
N GLY A 136 0.90 -17.71 -0.83
CA GLY A 136 1.68 -16.48 -0.75
C GLY A 136 0.95 -15.28 -0.12
N HIS A 137 -0.21 -15.46 0.53
CA HIS A 137 -0.89 -14.37 1.25
C HIS A 137 -0.01 -13.79 2.37
N VAL A 138 0.34 -12.51 2.24
CA VAL A 138 1.15 -11.75 3.18
C VAL A 138 0.48 -10.39 3.44
N ASN A 139 0.18 -10.10 4.70
CA ASN A 139 -0.46 -8.84 5.12
C ASN A 139 0.53 -7.77 5.63
N LYS A 140 1.82 -8.15 5.78
CA LYS A 140 2.90 -7.26 6.22
C LYS A 140 4.16 -7.58 5.42
N ARG A 141 4.57 -6.64 4.56
CA ARG A 141 5.84 -6.70 3.84
C ARG A 141 6.93 -6.00 4.67
N ARG A 142 8.13 -6.58 4.73
CA ARG A 142 9.30 -5.97 5.36
C ARG A 142 10.47 -6.03 4.40
N LEU A 143 11.12 -4.89 4.22
CA LEU A 143 12.45 -4.83 3.61
C LEU A 143 13.48 -5.02 4.73
N SER A 144 14.63 -5.60 4.39
CA SER A 144 15.78 -5.63 5.30
C SER A 144 16.19 -4.20 5.68
N VAL A 145 16.74 -4.05 6.89
CA VAL A 145 17.32 -2.77 7.30
C VAL A 145 18.48 -2.41 6.41
N LEU A 146 18.66 -1.11 6.14
CA LEU A 146 19.85 -0.64 5.45
C LEU A 146 21.06 -0.93 6.35
N PRO A 147 22.09 -1.64 5.87
CA PRO A 147 23.30 -1.85 6.65
C PRO A 147 24.03 -0.52 6.86
N ASP A 148 24.86 -0.46 7.91
CA ASP A 148 25.76 0.68 8.12
C ASP A 148 26.65 0.88 6.90
N ALA A 149 26.98 2.14 6.61
CA ALA A 149 27.96 2.43 5.59
C ALA A 149 29.30 1.79 5.97
N PRO A 150 30.04 1.21 5.00
CA PRO A 150 31.41 0.79 5.27
C PRO A 150 32.22 1.98 5.79
N PRO A 151 33.27 1.75 6.61
CA PRO A 151 34.18 2.81 7.03
C PRO A 151 34.66 3.58 5.80
N GLY A 152 34.61 4.91 5.86
CA GLY A 152 35.20 5.73 4.82
C GLY A 152 36.73 5.57 4.83
N ASP A 153 37.34 5.63 3.64
CA ASP A 153 38.77 5.88 3.50
C ASP A 153 39.14 7.30 3.98
#